data_AF-A0A9E3EJP6-F1
#
_entry.id   AF-A0A9E3EJP6-F1
#
_cell.length_a   1.000
_cell.length_b   1.000
_cell.length_c   1.000
_cell.angle_alpha   90.00
_cell.angle_beta   90.00
_cell.angle_gamma   90.00
#
_symmetry.space_group_name_H-M   'P 1'
#
loop_
_entity.id
_entity.type
_entity.pdbx_description
1 polymer ?
#
loop_
_entity_poly.entity_id
_entity_poly.type
_entity_poly.pdbx_seq_one_letter_code
_entity_poly.pdbx_strand_id
1 'polypeptide(L)'
;MAGGHLNQFLQQYRQSAPQLGDDQTDEELLRRFATARDDRAFEVLVRRYGPMVLGVCRRLLRDGHAADDAFQATFMVLVRKAGTLSRPHLLGNWLYGVAYRVAVKA
;
A
#
# COMPACT_ATOMS: atom_id res chain seq x y z
N MET A 1 9.57 -11.71 4.95
CA MET A 1 10.35 -10.49 5.29
C MET A 1 9.89 -9.31 4.42
N ALA A 2 8.66 -8.82 4.60
CA ALA A 2 8.08 -7.78 3.73
C ALA A 2 8.41 -6.33 4.17
N GLY A 3 8.95 -6.14 5.39
CA GLY A 3 9.19 -4.81 5.97
C GLY A 3 10.38 -4.05 5.36
N GLY A 4 11.47 -4.75 5.01
CA GLY A 4 12.67 -4.09 4.45
C GLY A 4 12.47 -3.57 3.02
N HIS A 5 11.75 -4.32 2.19
CA HIS A 5 11.49 -3.94 0.80
C HIS A 5 10.58 -2.71 0.70
N LEU A 6 9.62 -2.53 1.61
CA LEU A 6 8.68 -1.41 1.54
C LEU A 6 9.35 -0.05 1.78
N ASN A 7 10.32 0.00 2.70
CA ASN A 7 11.04 1.24 2.98
C ASN A 7 12.01 1.60 1.84
N GLN A 8 12.65 0.59 1.24
CA GLN A 8 13.43 0.78 0.02
C GLN A 8 12.55 1.22 -1.16
N PHE A 9 11.36 0.62 -1.29
CA PHE A 9 10.36 1.01 -2.29
C PHE A 9 9.85 2.44 -2.08
N LEU A 10 9.69 2.90 -0.83
CA LEU A 10 9.36 4.30 -0.49
C LEU A 10 10.44 5.28 -0.93
N GLN A 11 11.72 4.95 -0.70
CA GLN A 11 12.84 5.76 -1.19
C GLN A 11 12.87 5.80 -2.71
N GLN A 12 12.62 4.66 -3.35
CA GLN A 12 12.61 4.53 -4.81
C GLN A 12 11.43 5.26 -5.46
N TYR A 13 10.25 5.26 -4.81
CA TYR A 13 9.08 6.02 -5.21
C TYR A 13 9.32 7.54 -5.13
N ARG A 14 10.00 8.02 -4.08
CA ARG A 14 10.38 9.45 -3.95
C ARG A 14 11.27 9.92 -5.11
N GLN A 15 11.95 8.99 -5.79
CA GLN A 15 12.92 9.27 -6.86
C GLN A 15 12.42 8.94 -8.28
N SER A 16 11.22 8.34 -8.45
CA SER A 16 10.77 7.83 -9.77
C SER A 16 9.35 8.30 -10.15
N ALA A 17 9.18 8.71 -11.41
CA ALA A 17 7.87 8.97 -12.03
C ALA A 17 7.15 7.63 -12.37
N PRO A 18 5.80 7.60 -12.42
CA PRO A 18 5.06 6.36 -12.69
C PRO A 18 5.32 5.84 -14.11
N GLN A 19 5.74 4.58 -14.24
CA GLN A 19 5.80 3.89 -15.53
C GLN A 19 4.41 3.36 -15.89
N LEU A 20 3.94 3.65 -17.11
CA LEU A 20 2.74 3.07 -17.70
C LEU A 20 3.01 1.59 -18.02
N GLY A 21 2.26 0.68 -17.41
CA GLY A 21 2.38 -0.75 -17.71
C GLY A 21 1.78 -1.67 -16.67
N ASP A 22 0.58 -1.38 -16.18
CA ASP A 22 -0.13 -2.26 -15.24
C ASP A 22 -1.57 -2.50 -15.71
N ASP A 23 -1.71 -3.22 -16.83
CA ASP A 23 -3.01 -3.63 -17.40
C ASP A 23 -3.77 -4.64 -16.51
N GLN A 24 -3.21 -5.01 -15.37
CA GLN A 24 -3.86 -5.91 -14.41
C GLN A 24 -4.83 -5.14 -13.51
N THR A 25 -6.02 -5.74 -13.32
CA THR A 25 -7.01 -5.23 -12.38
C THR A 25 -6.52 -5.41 -10.93
N ASP A 26 -7.03 -4.58 -10.03
CA ASP A 26 -6.72 -4.73 -8.60
C ASP A 26 -7.14 -6.09 -8.06
N GLU A 27 -8.21 -6.65 -8.61
CA GLU A 27 -8.69 -7.98 -8.27
C GLU A 27 -7.67 -9.06 -8.59
N GLU A 28 -7.10 -9.04 -9.80
CA GLU A 28 -6.11 -10.03 -10.21
C GLU A 28 -4.83 -9.93 -9.37
N LEU A 29 -4.36 -8.69 -9.16
CA LEU A 29 -3.18 -8.43 -8.34
C LEU A 29 -3.39 -8.86 -6.89
N LEU A 30 -4.54 -8.53 -6.30
CA LEU A 30 -4.86 -8.90 -4.94
C LEU A 30 -5.03 -10.42 -4.78
N ARG A 31 -5.64 -11.09 -5.77
CA ARG A 31 -5.80 -12.54 -5.81
C ARG A 31 -4.44 -13.24 -5.84
N ARG A 32 -3.56 -12.86 -6.78
CA ARG A 32 -2.19 -13.40 -6.90
C ARG A 32 -1.40 -13.22 -5.60
N PHE A 33 -1.48 -12.04 -5.00
CA PHE A 33 -0.82 -11.78 -3.73
C PHE A 33 -1.40 -12.62 -2.58
N ALA A 34 -2.73 -12.72 -2.49
CA ALA A 34 -3.41 -13.43 -1.41
C ALA A 34 -3.17 -14.95 -1.45
N THR A 35 -3.13 -15.56 -2.64
CA THR A 35 -3.04 -17.02 -2.80
C THR A 35 -1.60 -17.51 -2.91
N ALA A 36 -0.75 -16.81 -3.68
CA ALA A 36 0.59 -17.26 -4.01
C ALA A 36 1.69 -16.47 -3.31
N ARG A 37 1.34 -15.46 -2.49
CA ARG A 37 2.30 -14.51 -1.90
C ARG A 37 3.22 -13.89 -2.95
N ASP A 38 2.63 -13.57 -4.10
CA ASP A 38 3.32 -12.96 -5.23
C ASP A 38 3.77 -11.53 -4.89
N ASP A 39 5.07 -11.38 -4.60
CA ASP A 39 5.69 -10.11 -4.24
C ASP A 39 5.62 -9.07 -5.39
N ARG A 40 5.58 -9.50 -6.65
CA ARG A 40 5.44 -8.57 -7.80
C ARG A 40 4.04 -8.00 -7.87
N ALA A 41 3.02 -8.81 -7.62
CA ALA A 41 1.64 -8.33 -7.54
C ALA A 41 1.48 -7.33 -6.38
N PHE A 42 2.12 -7.59 -5.24
CA PHE A 42 2.13 -6.64 -4.12
C PHE A 42 2.86 -5.34 -4.47
N GLU A 43 4.03 -5.42 -5.11
CA GLU A 43 4.80 -4.24 -5.56
C GLU A 43 3.97 -3.34 -6.47
N VAL A 44 3.21 -3.92 -7.40
CA VAL A 44 2.26 -3.20 -8.26
C VAL A 44 1.19 -2.47 -7.43
N LEU A 45 0.58 -3.16 -6.47
CA LEU A 45 -0.44 -2.57 -5.60
C LEU A 45 0.11 -1.40 -4.77
N VAL A 46 1.32 -1.56 -4.21
CA VAL A 46 2.01 -0.49 -3.48
C VAL A 46 2.34 0.67 -4.41
N ARG A 47 2.77 0.41 -5.64
CA ARG A 47 3.02 1.47 -6.65
C ARG A 47 1.74 2.25 -6.97
N ARG A 48 0.64 1.55 -7.22
CA ARG A 48 -0.65 2.13 -7.63
C ARG A 48 -1.28 2.95 -6.50
N TYR A 49 -1.24 2.45 -5.28
CA TYR A 49 -1.94 3.05 -4.14
C TYR A 49 -1.05 3.85 -3.19
N GLY A 50 0.27 3.68 -3.30
CA GLY A 50 1.29 4.36 -2.50
C GLY A 50 1.10 5.87 -2.39
N PRO A 51 1.01 6.63 -3.50
CA PRO A 51 0.81 8.09 -3.41
C PRO A 51 -0.45 8.49 -2.64
N MET A 52 -1.56 7.77 -2.82
CA MET A 52 -2.80 8.06 -2.09
C MET A 52 -2.62 7.79 -0.59
N VAL A 53 -2.08 6.63 -0.21
CA VAL A 53 -1.85 6.26 1.19
C VAL A 53 -0.88 7.23 1.86
N LEU A 54 0.25 7.54 1.22
CA LEU A 54 1.25 8.47 1.74
C LEU A 54 0.68 9.89 1.88
N GLY A 55 -0.15 10.31 0.93
CA GLY A 55 -0.86 11.59 0.99
C GLY A 55 -1.81 11.69 2.19
N VAL A 56 -2.53 10.62 2.51
CA VAL A 56 -3.38 10.55 3.72
C VAL A 56 -2.53 10.63 4.99
N CYS A 57 -1.48 9.81 5.09
CA CYS A 57 -0.59 9.78 6.25
C CYS A 57 0.04 11.17 6.50
N ARG A 58 0.61 11.81 5.48
CA ARG A 58 1.26 13.14 5.61
C ARG A 58 0.29 14.28 5.95
N ARG A 59 -0.98 14.18 5.55
CA ARG A 59 -1.98 15.20 5.91
C ARG A 59 -2.34 15.16 7.39
N LEU A 60 -2.33 13.97 7.99
CA LEU A 60 -2.73 13.75 9.38
C LEU A 60 -1.53 13.80 10.33
N LEU A 61 -0.39 13.26 9.90
CA LEU A 61 0.86 13.22 10.65
C LEU A 61 1.79 14.30 10.10
N ARG A 62 2.01 15.34 10.91
CA ARG A 62 2.91 16.46 10.56
C ARG A 62 4.38 16.04 10.57
N ASP A 63 4.72 14.96 11.26
CA ASP A 63 6.04 14.35 11.28
C ASP A 63 6.19 13.37 10.09
N GLY A 64 7.22 13.59 9.28
CA GLY A 64 7.55 12.74 8.14
C GLY A 64 7.89 11.30 8.53
N HIS A 65 8.54 11.07 9.67
CA HIS A 65 8.84 9.73 10.14
C HIS A 65 7.59 8.98 10.58
N ALA A 66 6.73 9.63 11.37
CA ALA A 66 5.43 9.06 11.72
C ALA A 66 4.57 8.76 10.48
N ALA A 67 4.61 9.63 9.46
CA ALA A 67 3.91 9.39 8.20
C ALA A 67 4.45 8.17 7.43
N ASP A 68 5.77 8.00 7.38
CA ASP A 68 6.41 6.84 6.76
C ASP A 68 6.08 5.54 7.53
N ASP A 69 6.03 5.58 8.86
CA ASP A 69 5.62 4.44 9.71
C ASP A 69 4.14 4.08 9.51
N ALA A 70 3.25 5.07 9.44
CA ALA A 70 1.83 4.86 9.17
C ALA A 70 1.59 4.29 7.77
N PHE A 71 2.38 4.71 6.78
CA PHE A 71 2.37 4.12 5.45
C PHE A 71 2.75 2.63 5.52
N GLN A 72 3.86 2.30 6.19
CA GLN A 72 4.29 0.91 6.34
C GLN A 72 3.24 0.06 7.06
N ALA A 73 2.68 0.57 8.15
CA ALA A 73 1.64 -0.11 8.90
C ALA A 73 0.37 -0.36 8.06
N THR A 74 -0.01 0.59 7.19
CA THR A 74 -1.16 0.44 6.28
C THR A 74 -0.97 -0.76 5.35
N PHE A 75 0.17 -0.85 4.67
CA PHE A 75 0.44 -1.98 3.78
C PHE A 75 0.71 -3.28 4.54
N MET A 76 1.20 -3.22 5.77
CA MET A 76 1.29 -4.41 6.63
C MET A 76 -0.09 -4.96 6.99
N VAL A 77 -1.10 -4.09 7.19
CA VAL A 77 -2.49 -4.52 7.36
C VAL A 77 -3.01 -5.18 6.08
N LEU A 78 -2.66 -4.68 4.89
CA LEU A 78 -2.99 -5.35 3.62
C LEU A 78 -2.37 -6.76 3.56
N VAL A 79 -1.08 -6.92 3.87
CA VAL A 79 -0.40 -8.24 3.90
C VAL A 79 -1.15 -9.25 4.77
N ARG A 80 -1.66 -8.81 5.91
CA ARG A 80 -2.40 -9.64 6.87
C ARG A 80 -3.84 -9.93 6.44
N LYS A 81 -4.48 -8.99 5.74
CA LYS A 81 -5.93 -9.05 5.42
C LYS A 81 -6.25 -9.34 3.97
N ALA A 82 -5.27 -9.44 3.07
CA ALA A 82 -5.50 -9.62 1.64
C ALA A 82 -6.46 -10.77 1.31
N GLY A 83 -6.30 -11.94 1.94
CA GLY A 83 -7.18 -13.09 1.74
C GLY A 83 -8.60 -12.96 2.31
N THR A 84 -8.90 -11.88 3.04
CA THR A 84 -10.23 -11.63 3.66
C THR A 84 -11.03 -10.54 2.93
N LEU A 85 -10.45 -9.92 1.90
CA LEU A 85 -11.08 -8.82 1.16
C LEU A 85 -12.08 -9.36 0.13
N SER A 86 -13.38 -9.27 0.44
CA SER A 86 -14.45 -9.75 -0.45
C SER A 86 -14.78 -8.82 -1.62
N ARG A 87 -14.27 -7.58 -1.64
CA ARG A 87 -14.52 -6.58 -2.72
C ARG A 87 -13.21 -5.98 -3.22
N PRO A 88 -12.45 -6.71 -4.05
CA PRO A 88 -11.12 -6.27 -4.51
C PRO A 88 -11.15 -4.98 -5.35
N HIS A 89 -12.22 -4.73 -6.10
CA HIS A 89 -12.40 -3.50 -6.88
C HIS A 89 -12.53 -2.23 -6.00
N LEU A 90 -12.76 -2.36 -4.69
CA LEU A 90 -12.79 -1.24 -3.73
C LEU A 90 -11.49 -1.13 -2.94
N LEU A 91 -10.40 -1.75 -3.39
CA LEU A 91 -9.12 -1.77 -2.67
C LEU A 91 -8.61 -0.36 -2.35
N GLY A 92 -8.73 0.59 -3.27
CA GLY A 92 -8.37 1.99 -3.02
C GLY A 92 -9.13 2.60 -1.84
N ASN A 93 -10.46 2.42 -1.79
CA ASN A 93 -11.30 2.93 -0.69
C ASN A 93 -10.95 2.25 0.63
N TRP A 94 -10.68 0.95 0.59
CA TRP A 94 -10.27 0.20 1.77
C TRP A 94 -8.91 0.68 2.30
N LEU A 95 -7.93 0.86 1.42
CA LEU A 95 -6.59 1.36 1.77
C LEU A 95 -6.65 2.78 2.33
N TYR A 96 -7.47 3.66 1.75
CA TYR A 96 -7.70 5.00 2.31
C TYR A 96 -8.21 4.93 3.75
N GLY A 97 -9.22 4.09 4.00
CA GLY A 97 -9.80 3.91 5.33
C GLY A 97 -8.81 3.32 6.33
N VAL A 98 -7.96 2.38 5.92
CA VAL A 98 -6.88 1.84 6.77
C VAL A 98 -5.85 2.92 7.07
N ALA A 99 -5.37 3.64 6.05
CA ALA A 99 -4.39 4.72 6.19
C ALA A 99 -4.86 5.79 7.17
N TYR A 100 -6.11 6.23 7.04
CA TYR A 100 -6.73 7.19 7.96
C TYR A 100 -6.74 6.66 9.40
N ARG A 101 -7.21 5.42 9.62
CA ARG A 101 -7.31 4.84 10.98
C ARG A 101 -5.95 4.60 11.61
N VAL A 102 -4.94 4.23 10.82
CA VAL A 102 -3.57 4.05 11.30
C VAL A 102 -3.00 5.41 11.68
N ALA A 103 -3.13 6.42 10.81
CA ALA A 103 -2.58 7.75 11.04
C ALA A 103 -3.23 8.47 12.23
N VAL A 104 -4.53 8.31 12.46
CA VAL A 104 -5.21 8.90 13.65
C VAL A 104 -4.78 8.25 14.97
N LYS A 105 -4.19 7.04 14.93
CA LYS A 105 -3.77 6.28 16.12
C LYS A 105 -2.27 6.33 16.39
N ALA A 106 -1.49 6.94 15.50
CA ALA A 106 -0.05 7.11 15.64
C ALA A 106 0.24 8.40 16.41
#